data_AF-A0A0D0QJ82-F1
#
_entry.id   AF-A0A0D0QJ82-F1
#
_cell.length_a   1.000
_cell.length_b   1.000
_cell.length_c   1.000
_cell.angle_alpha   90.00
_cell.angle_beta   90.00
_cell.angle_gamma   90.00
#
_symmetry.space_group_name_H-M   'P 1'
#
loop_
_entity.id
_entity.type
_entity.pdbx_description
1 polymer ?
#
loop_
_entity_poly.entity_id
_entity_poly.type
_entity_poly.pdbx_seq_one_letter_code
_entity_poly.pdbx_strand_id
1 'polypeptide(L)'
;MALARREGAAAGSLLGAAQSMLAEELDRSRRIAASEGALAELTRDYEVNREIYQDLLRRRENARVSMGLDEANRGLTLKIQDPAIMPLRPSGMRLMHIAAGGLLLAIVLPMALVFLLARFDPRIRSARLIETQSRYPLLTAIPAYATPRERRHDLYGRLGSVTMILVVVLAYVATYALKMTHA
;
A
#
# COMPACT_ATOMS: atom_id res chain seq x y z
N MET A 1 18.54 89.59 35.86
CA MET A 1 18.64 88.19 35.35
C MET A 1 18.29 87.10 36.38
N ALA A 2 18.28 87.35 37.70
CA ALA A 2 17.96 86.32 38.71
C ALA A 2 16.46 85.94 38.83
N LEU A 3 15.54 86.89 38.58
CA LEU A 3 14.09 86.67 38.67
C LEU A 3 13.54 85.79 37.52
N ALA A 4 13.98 86.05 36.28
CA ALA A 4 13.60 85.24 35.11
C ALA A 4 14.04 83.76 35.22
N ARG A 5 15.17 83.48 35.90
CA ARG A 5 15.59 82.10 36.19
C ARG A 5 14.71 81.41 37.25
N ARG A 6 14.17 82.15 38.22
CA ARG A 6 13.27 81.60 39.26
C ARG A 6 11.89 81.25 38.70
N GLU A 7 11.34 82.08 37.82
CA GLU A 7 10.06 81.79 37.15
C GLU A 7 10.15 80.59 36.20
N GLY A 8 11.25 80.48 35.42
CA GLY A 8 11.49 79.30 34.58
C GLY A 8 11.67 78.01 35.39
N ALA A 9 12.33 78.08 36.54
CA ALA A 9 12.48 76.93 37.45
C ALA A 9 11.14 76.50 38.07
N ALA A 10 10.26 77.44 38.41
CA ALA A 10 8.92 77.15 38.95
C ALA A 10 7.97 76.59 37.88
N ALA A 11 8.03 77.08 36.64
CA ALA A 11 7.26 76.52 35.54
C ALA A 11 7.68 75.07 35.22
N GLY A 12 8.99 74.78 35.28
CA GLY A 12 9.52 73.44 35.07
C GLY A 12 9.06 72.43 36.13
N SER A 13 8.98 72.82 37.41
CA SER A 13 8.52 71.92 38.48
C SER A 13 7.02 71.61 38.39
N LEU A 14 6.19 72.58 37.97
CA LEU A 14 4.76 72.37 37.74
C LEU A 14 4.50 71.44 36.55
N LEU A 15 5.24 71.62 35.45
CA LEU A 15 5.14 70.73 34.29
C LEU A 15 5.57 69.30 34.65
N GLY A 16 6.64 69.15 35.44
CA GLY A 16 7.07 67.84 35.94
C GLY A 16 6.01 67.17 36.81
N ALA A 17 5.39 67.92 37.73
CA ALA A 17 4.32 67.42 38.59
C ALA A 17 3.04 67.04 37.79
N ALA A 18 2.67 67.86 36.80
CA ALA A 18 1.53 67.56 35.92
C ALA A 18 1.79 66.31 35.06
N GLN A 19 3.01 66.14 34.54
CA GLN A 19 3.40 64.94 33.78
C GLN A 19 3.40 63.68 34.66
N SER A 20 3.86 63.76 35.91
CA SER A 20 3.81 62.61 36.82
C SER A 20 2.39 62.21 37.19
N MET A 21 1.49 63.18 37.42
CA MET A 21 0.07 62.91 37.66
C MET A 21 -0.61 62.26 36.44
N LEU A 22 -0.32 62.76 35.23
CA LEU A 22 -0.84 62.15 34.00
C LEU A 22 -0.32 60.72 33.82
N ALA A 23 0.96 60.49 34.09
CA ALA A 23 1.56 59.15 34.00
C ALA A 23 0.91 58.17 34.99
N GLU A 24 0.63 58.61 36.22
CA GLU A 24 -0.06 57.80 37.23
C GLU A 24 -1.50 57.48 36.83
N GLU A 25 -2.26 58.45 36.30
CA GLU A 25 -3.64 58.22 35.84
C GLU A 25 -3.69 57.29 34.63
N LEU A 26 -2.77 57.45 33.67
CA LEU A 26 -2.65 56.54 32.53
C LEU A 26 -2.26 55.12 32.97
N ASP A 27 -1.40 54.99 33.98
CA ASP A 27 -1.04 53.68 34.53
C ASP A 27 -2.24 53.04 35.27
N ARG A 28 -2.99 53.82 36.06
CA ARG A 28 -4.24 53.37 36.69
C ARG A 28 -5.25 52.91 35.63
N SER A 29 -5.47 53.70 34.58
CA SER A 29 -6.36 53.37 33.47
C SER A 29 -5.94 52.07 32.77
N ARG A 30 -4.64 51.88 32.49
CA ARG A 30 -4.12 50.63 31.91
C ARG A 30 -4.38 49.42 32.80
N ARG A 31 -4.18 49.54 34.12
CA ARG A 31 -4.46 48.45 35.07
C ARG A 31 -5.95 48.08 35.12
N ILE A 32 -6.83 49.09 35.10
CA ILE A 32 -8.29 48.87 35.05
C ILE A 32 -8.66 48.15 33.75
N ALA A 33 -8.20 48.65 32.59
CA ALA A 33 -8.47 48.03 31.30
C ALA A 33 -7.95 46.58 31.22
N ALA A 34 -6.77 46.30 31.78
CA ALA A 34 -6.23 44.94 31.85
C ALA A 34 -7.09 44.03 32.75
N SER A 35 -7.57 44.54 33.88
CA SER A 35 -8.48 43.82 34.78
C SER A 35 -9.82 43.52 34.13
N GLU A 36 -10.40 44.48 33.41
CA GLU A 36 -11.64 44.29 32.64
C GLU A 36 -11.47 43.25 31.54
N GLY A 37 -10.35 43.27 30.83
CA GLY A 37 -10.02 42.26 29.82
C GLY A 37 -9.94 40.84 30.41
N ALA A 38 -9.23 40.68 31.53
CA ALA A 38 -9.11 39.39 32.20
C ALA A 38 -10.46 38.86 32.73
N LEU A 39 -11.32 39.74 33.25
CA LEU A 39 -12.67 39.36 33.68
C LEU A 39 -13.56 38.96 32.51
N ALA A 40 -13.47 39.65 31.38
CA ALA A 40 -14.23 39.31 30.18
C ALA A 40 -13.80 37.95 29.60
N GLU A 41 -12.49 37.67 29.58
CA GLU A 41 -11.94 36.37 29.18
C GLU A 41 -12.43 35.25 30.09
N LEU A 42 -12.31 35.42 31.41
CA LEU A 42 -12.76 34.42 32.39
C LEU A 42 -14.27 34.16 32.30
N THR A 43 -15.07 35.21 32.07
CA THR A 43 -16.53 35.08 31.91
C THR A 43 -16.86 34.30 30.65
N ARG A 44 -16.17 34.58 29.54
CA ARG A 44 -16.35 33.83 28.29
C ARG A 44 -15.99 32.36 28.45
N ASP A 45 -14.84 32.07 29.06
CA ASP A 45 -14.39 30.70 29.29
C ASP A 45 -15.34 29.92 30.20
N TYR A 46 -15.88 30.59 31.22
CA TYR A 46 -16.91 30.01 32.08
C TYR A 46 -18.17 29.64 31.29
N GLU A 47 -18.69 30.56 30.45
CA GLU A 47 -19.88 30.31 29.64
C GLU A 47 -19.66 29.18 28.62
N VAL A 48 -18.51 29.15 27.95
CA VAL A 48 -18.16 28.07 27.01
C VAL A 48 -18.09 26.71 27.72
N ASN A 49 -17.41 26.64 28.86
CA ASN A 49 -17.30 25.40 29.62
C ASN A 49 -18.66 24.93 30.15
N ARG A 50 -19.51 25.88 30.58
CA ARG A 50 -20.87 25.58 31.01
C ARG A 50 -21.72 25.02 29.87
N GLU A 51 -21.61 25.58 28.67
CA GLU A 51 -22.31 25.09 27.48
C GLU A 51 -21.86 23.67 27.10
N ILE A 52 -20.54 23.42 27.05
CA ILE A 52 -19.97 22.09 26.75
C ILE A 52 -20.46 21.06 27.78
N TYR A 53 -20.42 21.40 29.07
CA TYR A 53 -20.91 20.51 30.11
C TYR A 53 -22.39 20.14 29.91
N GLN A 54 -23.22 21.12 29.58
CA GLN A 54 -24.64 20.89 29.32
C GLN A 54 -24.86 20.02 28.06
N ASP A 55 -24.10 20.23 26.99
CA ASP A 55 -24.19 19.40 25.77
C ASP A 55 -23.80 17.95 26.07
N LEU A 56 -22.68 17.73 26.77
CA LEU A 56 -22.24 16.40 27.17
C LEU A 56 -23.27 15.70 28.08
N LEU A 57 -23.88 16.43 29.00
CA LEU A 57 -24.94 15.89 29.87
C LEU A 57 -26.16 15.46 29.05
N ARG A 58 -26.60 16.28 28.09
CA ARG A 58 -27.71 15.95 27.18
C ARG A 58 -27.39 14.72 26.33
N ARG A 59 -26.18 14.63 25.75
CA ARG A 59 -25.73 13.47 24.97
C ARG A 59 -25.72 12.19 25.80
N ARG A 60 -25.26 12.26 27.05
CA ARG A 60 -25.27 11.13 27.98
C ARG A 60 -26.69 10.64 28.25
N GLU A 61 -27.62 11.56 28.55
CA GLU A 61 -29.00 11.16 28.84
C GLU A 61 -29.70 10.63 27.58
N ASN A 62 -29.48 11.23 26.41
CA ASN A 62 -29.99 10.70 25.14
C ASN A 62 -29.46 9.29 24.85
N ALA A 63 -28.16 9.04 25.04
CA ALA A 63 -27.60 7.70 24.87
C ALA A 63 -28.21 6.69 25.86
N ARG A 64 -28.42 7.09 27.11
CA ARG A 64 -29.08 6.26 28.14
C ARG A 64 -30.53 5.94 27.76
N VAL A 65 -31.29 6.93 27.32
CA VAL A 65 -32.68 6.75 26.86
C VAL A 65 -32.71 5.85 25.62
N SER A 66 -31.83 6.06 24.65
CA SER A 66 -31.72 5.19 23.46
C SER A 66 -31.41 3.75 23.83
N MET A 67 -30.45 3.50 24.73
CA MET A 67 -30.17 2.14 25.22
C MET A 67 -31.38 1.51 25.92
N GLY A 68 -32.11 2.29 26.74
CA GLY A 68 -33.32 1.79 27.40
C GLY A 68 -34.46 1.49 26.41
N LEU A 69 -34.58 2.24 25.32
CA LEU A 69 -35.54 1.97 24.24
C LEU A 69 -35.16 0.72 23.43
N ASP A 70 -33.87 0.52 23.16
CA ASP A 70 -33.37 -0.70 22.51
C ASP A 70 -33.61 -1.94 23.39
N GLU A 71 -33.33 -1.86 24.69
CA GLU A 71 -33.58 -2.96 25.64
C GLU A 71 -35.08 -3.26 25.82
N ALA A 72 -35.92 -2.22 25.83
CA ALA A 72 -37.38 -2.37 25.88
C ALA A 72 -37.99 -2.82 24.54
N ASN A 73 -37.18 -3.07 23.49
CA ASN A 73 -37.62 -3.41 22.14
C ASN A 73 -38.56 -2.35 21.52
N ARG A 74 -38.47 -1.10 21.99
CA ARG A 74 -39.26 0.07 21.51
C ARG A 74 -38.42 1.03 20.65
N GLY A 75 -37.15 0.73 20.43
CA GLY A 75 -36.27 1.44 19.50
C GLY A 75 -36.63 1.19 18.03
N LEU A 76 -35.93 1.88 17.12
CA LEU A 76 -36.04 1.65 15.68
C LEU A 76 -35.71 0.18 15.40
N THR A 77 -36.70 -0.61 14.99
CA THR A 77 -36.49 -2.02 14.61
C THR A 77 -35.71 -2.08 13.30
N LEU A 78 -34.38 -2.02 13.39
CA LEU A 78 -33.49 -2.23 12.25
C LEU A 78 -33.54 -3.69 11.86
N LYS A 79 -34.45 -4.02 10.94
CA LYS A 79 -34.52 -5.34 10.31
C LYS A 79 -33.42 -5.42 9.24
N ILE A 80 -32.57 -6.44 9.35
CA ILE A 80 -31.58 -6.77 8.32
C ILE A 80 -32.36 -7.19 7.07
N GLN A 81 -32.39 -6.32 6.05
CA GLN A 81 -33.10 -6.58 4.79
C GLN A 81 -32.28 -7.47 3.86
N ASP A 82 -30.95 -7.30 3.84
CA ASP A 82 -30.04 -8.07 3.01
C ASP A 82 -28.89 -8.61 3.87
N PRO A 83 -28.88 -9.91 4.20
CA PRO A 83 -27.81 -10.51 4.98
C PRO A 83 -26.53 -10.60 4.15
N ALA A 84 -25.37 -10.50 4.81
CA ALA A 84 -24.08 -10.64 4.14
C ALA A 84 -23.93 -12.05 3.54
N ILE A 85 -23.78 -12.12 2.21
CA ILE A 85 -23.51 -13.37 1.50
C ILE A 85 -22.02 -13.63 1.37
N MET A 86 -21.59 -14.87 1.59
CA MET A 86 -20.22 -15.28 1.30
C MET A 86 -19.99 -15.32 -0.22
N PRO A 87 -18.85 -14.80 -0.73
CA PRO A 87 -18.56 -14.81 -2.15
C PRO A 87 -18.33 -16.24 -2.63
N LEU A 88 -19.25 -16.72 -3.48
CA LEU A 88 -19.17 -18.03 -4.14
C LEU A 88 -18.03 -18.14 -5.17
N ARG A 89 -17.35 -17.03 -5.48
CA ARG A 89 -16.27 -16.98 -6.47
C ARG A 89 -15.04 -16.32 -5.87
N PRO A 90 -13.86 -16.95 -5.96
CA PRO A 90 -12.63 -16.33 -5.51
C PRO A 90 -12.34 -15.07 -6.33
N SER A 91 -12.07 -13.97 -5.62
CA SER A 91 -11.62 -12.70 -6.19
C SER A 91 -10.11 -12.77 -6.43
N GLY A 92 -9.69 -12.87 -7.69
CA GLY A 92 -8.25 -12.90 -8.06
C GLY A 92 -7.96 -13.67 -9.35
N MET A 93 -6.67 -13.96 -9.57
CA MET A 93 -6.21 -14.72 -10.73
C MET A 93 -6.76 -16.14 -10.69
N ARG A 94 -7.66 -16.46 -11.63
CA ARG A 94 -8.28 -17.79 -11.67
C ARG A 94 -7.25 -18.84 -12.05
N LEU A 95 -7.40 -20.04 -11.49
CA LEU A 95 -6.56 -21.21 -11.75
C LEU A 95 -6.42 -21.51 -13.25
N MET A 96 -7.45 -21.22 -14.06
CA MET A 96 -7.39 -21.38 -15.52
C MET A 96 -6.29 -20.55 -16.19
N HIS A 97 -5.98 -19.35 -15.69
CA HIS A 97 -4.92 -18.51 -16.28
C HIS A 97 -3.53 -19.09 -16.01
N ILE A 98 -3.30 -19.56 -14.78
CA ILE A 98 -2.05 -20.21 -14.38
C ILE A 98 -1.89 -21.51 -15.14
N ALA A 99 -2.97 -22.28 -15.29
CA ALA A 99 -2.96 -23.54 -16.00
C ALA A 99 -2.66 -23.36 -17.50
N ALA A 100 -3.29 -22.37 -18.14
CA ALA A 100 -3.00 -22.02 -19.54
C ALA A 100 -1.56 -21.50 -19.72
N GLY A 101 -1.07 -20.66 -18.79
CA GLY A 101 0.30 -20.16 -18.81
C GLY A 101 1.34 -21.28 -18.64
N GLY A 102 1.08 -22.23 -17.73
CA GLY A 102 1.92 -23.39 -17.49
C GLY A 102 1.99 -24.32 -18.71
N LEU A 103 0.86 -24.57 -19.39
CA LEU A 103 0.83 -25.38 -20.61
C LEU A 103 1.64 -24.74 -21.74
N LEU A 104 1.49 -23.43 -21.94
CA LEU A 104 2.27 -22.70 -22.94
C LEU A 104 3.76 -22.76 -22.63
N LEU A 105 4.15 -22.53 -21.37
CA LEU A 105 5.54 -22.65 -20.95
C LEU A 105 6.10 -24.06 -21.17
N ALA A 106 5.32 -25.11 -20.87
CA ALA A 106 5.75 -26.48 -21.04
C ALA A 106 6.09 -26.85 -22.50
N ILE A 107 5.51 -26.16 -23.49
CA ILE A 107 5.81 -26.36 -24.91
C ILE A 107 6.96 -25.46 -25.34
N VAL A 108 6.92 -24.19 -24.96
CA VAL A 108 7.91 -23.18 -25.39
C VAL A 108 9.29 -23.47 -24.81
N LEU A 109 9.37 -23.86 -23.54
CA LEU A 109 10.65 -24.06 -22.84
C LEU A 109 11.53 -25.15 -23.47
N PRO A 110 11.05 -26.38 -23.73
CA PRO A 110 11.88 -27.41 -24.38
C PRO A 110 12.24 -27.03 -25.82
N MET A 111 11.31 -26.41 -26.56
CA MET A 111 11.56 -26.01 -27.94
C MET A 111 12.65 -24.93 -28.01
N ALA A 112 12.58 -23.93 -27.12
CA ALA A 112 13.60 -22.90 -26.99
C ALA A 112 14.95 -23.50 -26.58
N LEU A 113 14.96 -24.45 -25.65
CA LEU A 113 16.19 -25.10 -25.15
C LEU A 113 16.87 -25.92 -26.26
N VAL A 114 16.11 -26.71 -27.04
CA VAL A 114 16.64 -27.44 -28.19
C VAL A 114 17.16 -26.50 -29.27
N PHE A 115 16.43 -25.41 -29.56
CA PHE A 115 16.87 -24.40 -30.52
C PHE A 115 18.19 -23.75 -30.08
N LEU A 116 18.32 -23.39 -28.81
CA LEU A 116 19.52 -22.79 -28.26
C LEU A 116 20.70 -23.76 -28.34
N LEU A 117 20.51 -25.01 -27.90
CA LEU A 117 21.52 -26.05 -28.01
C LEU A 117 21.95 -26.29 -29.47
N ALA A 118 21.00 -26.35 -30.40
CA ALA A 118 21.30 -26.53 -31.83
C ALA A 118 22.03 -25.31 -32.44
N ARG A 119 21.73 -24.10 -31.96
CA ARG A 119 22.37 -22.88 -32.45
C ARG A 119 23.82 -22.76 -32.00
N PHE A 120 24.14 -23.25 -30.79
CA PHE A 120 25.48 -23.22 -30.20
C PHE A 120 26.27 -24.54 -30.37
N ASP A 121 25.68 -25.59 -30.98
CA ASP A 121 26.38 -26.83 -31.32
C ASP A 121 27.19 -26.65 -32.62
N PRO A 122 28.54 -26.68 -32.58
CA PRO A 122 29.37 -26.51 -33.77
C PRO A 122 29.45 -27.76 -34.66
N ARG A 123 28.70 -28.83 -34.36
CA ARG A 123 28.76 -30.11 -35.10
C ARG A 123 28.12 -30.01 -36.48
N ILE A 124 28.88 -30.34 -37.51
CA ILE A 124 28.39 -30.49 -38.88
C ILE A 124 27.66 -31.83 -39.00
N ARG A 125 26.32 -31.80 -39.02
CA ARG A 125 25.46 -33.01 -39.03
C ARG A 125 25.04 -33.49 -40.42
N SER A 126 25.34 -32.73 -41.48
CA SER A 126 24.96 -33.11 -42.84
C SER A 126 26.14 -33.05 -43.81
N ALA A 127 26.33 -34.14 -44.57
CA ALA A 127 27.35 -34.24 -45.62
C ALA A 127 27.20 -33.11 -46.66
N ARG A 128 25.95 -32.74 -46.98
CA ARG A 128 25.64 -31.63 -47.90
C ARG A 128 26.19 -30.27 -47.42
N LEU A 129 26.28 -30.04 -46.11
CA LEU A 129 26.86 -28.81 -45.56
C LEU A 129 28.37 -28.72 -45.84
N ILE A 130 29.07 -29.87 -45.75
CA ILE A 130 30.50 -29.99 -46.07
C ILE A 130 30.74 -29.70 -47.55
N GLU A 131 29.92 -30.26 -48.44
CA GLU A 131 30.03 -30.00 -49.88
C GLU A 131 29.83 -28.51 -50.21
N THR A 132 28.84 -27.86 -49.59
CA THR A 132 28.57 -26.43 -49.80
C THR A 132 29.61 -25.49 -49.19
N GLN A 133 30.19 -25.82 -48.01
CA GLN A 133 31.20 -24.97 -47.37
C GLN A 133 32.61 -25.22 -47.89
N SER A 134 32.94 -26.47 -48.25
CA SER A 134 34.29 -26.89 -48.63
C SER A 134 34.53 -26.85 -50.15
N ARG A 135 33.48 -26.77 -50.98
CA ARG A 135 33.53 -26.79 -52.47
C ARG A 135 34.16 -28.05 -53.09
N TYR A 136 34.41 -29.09 -52.31
CA TYR A 136 34.88 -30.39 -52.82
C TYR A 136 33.73 -31.41 -52.86
N PRO A 137 33.61 -32.20 -53.95
CA PRO A 137 32.58 -33.23 -54.05
C PRO A 137 32.83 -34.36 -53.05
N LEU A 138 31.78 -34.76 -52.34
CA LEU A 138 31.83 -35.87 -51.40
C LEU A 138 31.86 -37.21 -52.14
N LEU A 139 32.98 -37.93 -52.03
CA LEU A 139 33.18 -39.23 -52.71
C LEU A 139 32.35 -40.36 -52.08
N THR A 140 32.16 -40.34 -50.76
CA THR A 140 31.32 -41.30 -50.03
C THR A 140 31.00 -40.79 -48.63
N ALA A 141 29.87 -41.22 -48.07
CA ALA A 141 29.49 -40.95 -46.68
C ALA A 141 29.46 -42.27 -45.90
N ILE A 142 30.30 -42.39 -44.89
CA ILE A 142 30.33 -43.58 -44.04
C ILE A 142 29.18 -43.47 -43.02
N PRO A 143 28.24 -44.42 -42.98
CA PRO A 143 27.19 -44.41 -41.97
C PRO A 143 27.80 -44.59 -40.58
N ALA A 144 27.43 -43.72 -39.65
CA ALA A 144 27.86 -43.83 -38.26
C ALA A 144 27.18 -45.06 -37.62
N TYR A 145 27.98 -46.03 -37.18
CA TYR A 145 27.50 -47.17 -36.40
C TYR A 145 27.57 -46.81 -34.91
N ALA A 146 26.40 -46.62 -34.29
CA ALA A 146 26.30 -46.28 -32.87
C ALA A 146 26.91 -47.38 -32.00
N THR A 147 27.91 -47.02 -31.19
CA THR A 147 28.50 -47.93 -30.21
C THR A 147 27.53 -48.24 -29.06
N PRO A 148 27.66 -49.37 -28.35
CA PRO A 148 26.78 -49.70 -27.22
C PRO A 148 26.77 -48.64 -26.12
N ARG A 149 27.87 -47.87 -25.97
CA ARG A 149 27.98 -46.74 -25.04
C ARG A 149 27.16 -45.53 -25.49
N GLU A 150 27.18 -45.17 -26.78
CA GLU A 150 26.35 -44.07 -27.33
C GLU A 150 24.85 -44.38 -27.23
N ARG A 151 24.46 -45.64 -27.46
CA ARG A 151 23.06 -46.08 -27.30
C ARG A 151 22.52 -45.85 -25.88
N ARG A 152 23.34 -46.00 -24.84
CA ARG A 152 22.93 -45.71 -23.46
C ARG A 152 22.72 -44.23 -23.23
N HIS A 153 23.60 -43.36 -23.73
CA HIS A 153 23.43 -41.89 -23.62
C HIS A 153 22.18 -41.40 -24.35
N ASP A 154 21.91 -41.92 -25.55
CA ASP A 154 20.70 -41.61 -26.29
C ASP A 154 19.44 -42.08 -25.57
N LEU A 155 19.49 -43.26 -24.92
CA LEU A 155 18.38 -43.78 -24.15
C LEU A 155 18.11 -42.93 -22.90
N TYR A 156 19.14 -42.50 -22.17
CA TYR A 156 18.97 -41.59 -21.03
C TYR A 156 18.44 -40.22 -21.46
N GLY A 157 18.84 -39.71 -22.63
CA GLY A 157 18.28 -38.48 -23.20
C GLY A 157 16.80 -38.61 -23.57
N ARG A 158 16.41 -39.73 -24.22
CA ARG A 158 15.00 -40.03 -24.55
C ARG A 158 14.16 -40.30 -23.31
N LEU A 159 14.70 -41.02 -22.33
CA LEU A 159 14.03 -41.24 -21.05
C LEU A 159 13.85 -39.92 -20.29
N GLY A 160 14.86 -39.03 -20.32
CA GLY A 160 14.79 -37.70 -19.72
C GLY A 160 13.70 -36.80 -20.32
N SER A 161 13.50 -36.83 -21.64
CA SER A 161 12.41 -36.07 -22.27
C SER A 161 11.02 -36.65 -21.93
N VAL A 162 10.91 -37.98 -21.88
CA VAL A 162 9.66 -38.66 -21.48
C VAL A 162 9.32 -38.39 -20.01
N THR A 163 10.32 -38.43 -19.10
CA THR A 163 10.09 -38.13 -17.68
C THR A 163 9.72 -36.66 -17.47
N MET A 164 10.31 -35.73 -18.21
CA MET A 164 9.93 -34.31 -18.13
C MET A 164 8.48 -34.09 -18.52
N ILE A 165 8.01 -34.73 -19.60
CA ILE A 165 6.59 -34.67 -20.02
C ILE A 165 5.69 -35.28 -18.94
N LEU A 166 6.08 -36.43 -18.39
CA LEU A 166 5.32 -37.13 -17.34
C LEU A 166 5.16 -36.27 -16.07
N VAL A 167 6.23 -35.58 -15.63
CA VAL A 167 6.21 -34.70 -14.45
C VAL A 167 5.26 -33.53 -14.65
N VAL A 168 5.27 -32.91 -15.83
CA VAL A 168 4.36 -31.80 -16.15
C VAL A 168 2.90 -32.26 -16.12
N VAL A 169 2.60 -33.43 -16.70
CA VAL A 169 1.25 -34.02 -16.68
C VAL A 169 0.82 -34.33 -15.24
N LEU A 170 1.68 -34.93 -14.43
CA LEU A 170 1.41 -35.22 -13.02
C LEU A 170 1.14 -33.96 -12.20
N ALA A 171 1.92 -32.90 -12.38
CA ALA A 171 1.70 -31.62 -11.71
C ALA A 171 0.33 -31.01 -12.09
N TYR A 172 -0.07 -31.13 -13.36
CA TYR A 172 -1.36 -30.64 -13.83
C TYR A 172 -2.54 -31.46 -13.25
N VAL A 173 -2.39 -32.78 -13.17
CA VAL A 173 -3.38 -33.66 -12.53
C VAL A 173 -3.48 -33.38 -11.03
N ALA A 174 -2.35 -33.20 -10.33
CA ALA A 174 -2.32 -32.87 -8.91
C ALA A 174 -2.99 -31.53 -8.61
N THR A 175 -2.73 -30.50 -9.41
CA THR A 175 -3.39 -29.19 -9.25
C THR A 175 -4.89 -29.25 -9.53
N TYR A 176 -5.33 -30.05 -10.51
CA TYR A 176 -6.75 -30.29 -10.76
C TYR A 176 -7.42 -31.07 -9.62
N ALA A 177 -6.75 -32.09 -9.09
CA ALA A 177 -7.23 -32.91 -7.97
C ALA A 177 -7.37 -32.08 -6.67
N LEU A 178 -6.38 -31.23 -6.36
CA LEU A 178 -6.45 -30.30 -5.22
C LEU A 178 -7.61 -29.32 -5.37
N LYS A 179 -7.85 -28.79 -6.58
CA LYS A 179 -9.02 -27.95 -6.83
C LYS A 179 -10.34 -28.72 -6.59
N MET A 180 -10.42 -29.97 -7.02
CA MET A 180 -11.63 -30.80 -6.84
C MET A 180 -11.86 -31.21 -5.38
N THR A 181 -10.81 -31.30 -4.57
CA THR A 181 -10.93 -31.60 -3.13
C THR A 181 -11.23 -30.36 -2.28
N HIS A 182 -10.90 -29.16 -2.77
CA HIS A 182 -11.16 -27.88 -2.10
C HIS A 182 -12.36 -27.10 -2.67
N ALA A 183 -13.14 -27.70 -3.58
CA ALA A 183 -14.39 -27.17 -4.11
C ALA A 183 -15.57 -27.98 -3.57
#